data_AF-A0A6B2CJG0-F1
#
_entry.id   AF-A0A6B2CJG0-F1
#
_cell.length_a   1.000
_cell.length_b   1.000
_cell.length_c   1.000
_cell.angle_alpha   90.00
_cell.angle_beta   90.00
_cell.angle_gamma   90.00
#
_symmetry.space_group_name_H-M   'P 1'
#
loop_
_entity.id
_entity.type
_entity.pdbx_description
1 polymer ?
#
loop_
_entity_poly.entity_id
_entity_poly.type
_entity_poly.pdbx_seq_one_letter_code
_entity_poly.pdbx_strand_id
1 'polypeptide(L)'
;MDYLTIKLPFNASGGVAGELLSTAWLFKTVAHRVLALARQQQVLPGTKVGWVNMFREVAYGIVPNRRYADGAVTLVMGVYESCRSLGVDFRGVELGDWLMFQQSELEHPNRNITLKPGYEFHVTTVRYNGSTGRVVVKPTIPRSYGELLDVVLTERIKYMGRVVVRDYGVRGSQLWLHGEIHITVPLDIYYEHMARHR
;
A
#
# COMPACT_ATOMS: atom_id res chain seq x y z
N MET A 1 12.29 -4.90 -15.20
CA MET A 1 12.65 -3.64 -14.50
C MET A 1 12.57 -3.96 -13.03
N ASP A 2 13.70 -3.81 -12.34
CA ASP A 2 13.79 -4.19 -10.93
C ASP A 2 13.46 -2.99 -10.05
N TYR A 3 12.94 -3.26 -8.86
CA TYR A 3 12.50 -2.23 -7.93
C TYR A 3 13.03 -2.52 -6.53
N LEU A 4 13.32 -1.46 -5.78
CA LEU A 4 13.64 -1.54 -4.36
C LEU A 4 12.52 -0.89 -3.55
N THR A 5 12.16 -1.49 -2.42
CA THR A 5 11.23 -0.89 -1.45
C THR A 5 11.99 -0.36 -0.24
N ILE A 6 11.91 0.96 -0.03
CA ILE A 6 12.40 1.66 1.17
C ILE A 6 11.31 1.59 2.23
N LYS A 7 11.69 1.39 3.50
CA LYS A 7 10.78 1.33 4.64
C LYS A 7 11.08 2.46 5.61
N LEU A 8 10.11 3.33 5.85
CA LEU A 8 10.25 4.53 6.66
C LEU A 8 9.31 4.45 7.88
N PRO A 9 9.83 4.18 9.09
CA PRO A 9 9.00 3.96 10.27
C PRO A 9 8.36 5.26 10.75
N PHE A 10 7.17 5.18 11.32
CA PHE A 10 6.46 6.30 11.93
C PHE A 10 5.60 5.86 13.11
N ASN A 11 5.20 6.82 13.94
CA ASN A 11 4.21 6.64 14.99
C ASN A 11 3.04 7.61 14.77
N ALA A 12 1.83 7.16 15.07
CA ALA A 12 0.62 7.96 15.01
C ALA A 12 -0.25 7.70 16.25
N SER A 13 -1.10 8.67 16.60
CA SER A 13 -2.03 8.53 17.73
C SER A 13 -3.35 9.25 17.47
N GLY A 14 -4.34 8.98 18.32
CA GLY A 14 -5.67 9.60 18.26
C GLY A 14 -6.36 9.39 16.92
N GLY A 15 -6.97 10.46 16.39
CA GLY A 15 -7.72 10.42 15.13
C GLY A 15 -6.89 9.96 13.93
N VAL A 16 -5.61 10.34 13.85
CA VAL A 16 -4.72 9.91 12.76
C VAL A 16 -4.53 8.39 12.77
N ALA A 17 -4.26 7.80 13.94
CA ALA A 17 -4.16 6.35 14.07
C ALA A 17 -5.48 5.67 13.69
N GLY A 18 -6.62 6.25 14.09
CA GLY A 18 -7.95 5.72 13.79
C GLY A 18 -8.24 5.65 12.29
N GLU A 19 -7.89 6.71 11.54
CA GLU A 19 -8.11 6.76 10.10
C GLU A 19 -7.17 5.86 9.30
N LEU A 20 -5.92 5.71 9.74
CA LEU A 20 -4.99 4.76 9.14
C LEU A 20 -5.46 3.31 9.36
N LEU A 21 -5.92 3.00 10.57
CA LEU A 21 -6.46 1.68 10.91
C LEU A 21 -7.75 1.38 10.14
N SER A 22 -8.70 2.31 10.06
CA SER A 22 -9.93 2.09 9.30
C SER A 22 -9.62 1.78 7.83
N THR A 23 -8.68 2.52 7.23
CA THR A 23 -8.25 2.28 5.85
C THR A 23 -7.61 0.91 5.69
N ALA A 24 -6.72 0.51 6.61
CA ALA A 24 -6.05 -0.80 6.57
C ALA A 24 -7.05 -1.97 6.72
N TRP A 25 -8.02 -1.85 7.63
CA TRP A 25 -9.06 -2.86 7.83
C TRP A 25 -10.00 -3.00 6.62
N LEU A 26 -10.42 -1.88 6.02
CA LEU A 26 -11.22 -1.90 4.79
C LEU A 26 -10.44 -2.55 3.65
N PHE A 27 -9.15 -2.21 3.49
CA PHE A 27 -8.29 -2.80 2.48
C PHE A 27 -8.13 -4.31 2.67
N LYS A 28 -7.88 -4.77 3.91
CA LYS A 28 -7.82 -6.20 4.25
C LYS A 28 -9.14 -6.89 3.91
N THR A 29 -10.27 -6.29 4.28
CA THR A 29 -11.61 -6.81 3.99
C THR A 29 -11.83 -7.01 2.48
N VAL A 30 -11.41 -6.04 1.67
CA VAL A 30 -11.44 -6.16 0.20
C VAL A 30 -10.57 -7.31 -0.28
N ALA A 31 -9.32 -7.42 0.20
CA ALA A 31 -8.43 -8.49 -0.22
C ALA A 31 -9.00 -9.89 0.09
N HIS A 32 -9.56 -10.08 1.29
CA HIS A 32 -10.24 -11.33 1.65
C HIS A 32 -11.48 -11.57 0.78
N ARG A 33 -12.29 -10.54 0.50
CA ARG A 33 -13.48 -10.66 -0.35
C ARG A 33 -13.13 -11.05 -1.78
N VAL A 34 -12.12 -10.40 -2.36
CA VAL A 34 -11.63 -10.70 -3.71
C VAL A 34 -11.04 -12.11 -3.78
N LEU A 35 -10.25 -12.53 -2.79
CA LEU A 35 -9.72 -13.90 -2.74
C LEU A 35 -10.86 -14.94 -2.69
N ALA A 36 -11.86 -14.74 -1.84
CA ALA A 36 -12.99 -15.64 -1.73
C ALA A 36 -13.76 -15.79 -3.05
N LEU A 37 -14.00 -14.68 -3.76
CA LEU A 37 -14.67 -14.71 -5.07
C LEU A 37 -13.79 -15.32 -6.15
N ALA A 38 -12.49 -15.02 -6.15
CA ALA A 38 -11.54 -15.55 -7.13
C ALA A 38 -11.42 -17.07 -7.03
N ARG A 39 -11.43 -17.65 -5.82
CA ARG A 39 -11.42 -19.10 -5.60
C ARG A 39 -12.64 -19.84 -6.18
N GLN A 40 -13.78 -19.14 -6.32
CA GLN A 40 -15.00 -19.70 -6.88
C GLN A 40 -15.04 -19.65 -8.41
N GLN A 41 -14.12 -18.91 -9.05
CA GLN A 41 -14.07 -18.82 -10.50
C GLN A 41 -13.45 -20.08 -11.11
N GLN A 42 -14.04 -20.57 -12.20
CA GLN A 42 -13.44 -21.65 -12.99
C GLN A 42 -12.22 -21.17 -13.77
N VAL A 43 -12.29 -19.95 -14.31
CA VAL A 43 -11.22 -19.32 -15.09
C VAL A 43 -10.99 -17.92 -14.54
N LEU A 44 -9.74 -17.64 -14.18
CA LEU A 44 -9.30 -16.31 -13.75
C LEU A 44 -8.59 -15.60 -14.91
N PRO A 45 -8.71 -14.25 -15.01
CA PRO A 45 -8.03 -13.50 -16.06
C PRO A 45 -6.51 -13.67 -16.03
N GLY A 46 -5.87 -13.62 -17.19
CA GLY A 46 -4.41 -13.69 -17.32
C GLY A 46 -3.70 -12.32 -17.25
N THR A 47 -4.43 -11.23 -17.07
CA THR A 47 -3.88 -9.87 -17.09
C THR A 47 -4.39 -9.02 -15.93
N LYS A 48 -3.57 -8.05 -15.49
CA LYS A 48 -3.95 -7.05 -14.47
C LYS A 48 -5.24 -6.32 -14.81
N VAL A 49 -5.40 -5.90 -16.07
CA VAL A 49 -6.62 -5.22 -16.54
C VAL A 49 -7.84 -6.12 -16.40
N GLY A 50 -7.72 -7.41 -16.74
CA GLY A 50 -8.80 -8.38 -16.58
C GLY A 50 -9.21 -8.58 -15.12
N TRP A 51 -8.24 -8.75 -14.22
CA TRP A 51 -8.50 -8.85 -12.78
C TRP A 51 -9.21 -7.63 -12.22
N VAL A 52 -8.68 -6.45 -12.53
CA VAL A 52 -9.25 -5.19 -12.07
C VAL A 52 -10.67 -5.00 -12.62
N ASN A 53 -10.92 -5.27 -13.90
CA ASN A 53 -12.28 -5.18 -14.45
C ASN A 53 -13.25 -6.17 -13.81
N MET A 54 -12.80 -7.38 -13.48
CA MET A 54 -13.64 -8.41 -12.87
C MET A 54 -14.02 -8.09 -11.42
N PHE A 55 -13.12 -7.50 -10.63
CA PHE A 55 -13.31 -7.39 -9.17
C PHE A 55 -13.45 -5.96 -8.65
N ARG A 56 -13.20 -4.92 -9.47
CA ARG A 56 -13.20 -3.51 -9.00
C ARG A 56 -14.53 -3.11 -8.37
N GLU A 57 -15.67 -3.47 -8.97
CA GLU A 57 -16.97 -3.03 -8.46
C GLU A 57 -17.20 -3.51 -7.02
N VAL A 58 -16.94 -4.80 -6.76
CA VAL A 58 -17.01 -5.39 -5.41
C VAL A 58 -15.99 -4.73 -4.47
N ALA A 59 -14.76 -4.52 -4.94
CA ALA A 59 -13.72 -3.91 -4.13
C ALA A 59 -14.05 -2.45 -3.76
N TYR A 60 -14.51 -1.66 -4.73
CA TYR A 60 -14.87 -0.25 -4.56
C TYR A 60 -16.09 -0.08 -3.66
N GLY A 61 -17.04 -1.02 -3.68
CA GLY A 61 -18.18 -1.04 -2.77
C GLY A 61 -17.81 -1.15 -1.28
N ILE A 62 -16.60 -1.62 -0.97
CA ILE A 62 -16.08 -1.74 0.41
C ILE A 62 -15.08 -0.62 0.73
N VAL A 63 -14.13 -0.36 -0.16
CA VAL A 63 -13.20 0.77 -0.05
C VAL A 63 -13.49 1.77 -1.18
N PRO A 64 -14.25 2.86 -0.92
CA PRO A 64 -14.61 3.86 -1.94
C PRO A 64 -13.44 4.78 -2.34
N ASN A 65 -12.30 4.18 -2.64
CA ASN A 65 -11.14 4.79 -3.24
C ASN A 65 -10.62 3.83 -4.32
N ARG A 66 -10.80 4.23 -5.59
CA ARG A 66 -10.49 3.38 -6.76
C ARG A 66 -9.08 2.80 -6.73
N ARG A 67 -8.09 3.59 -6.33
CA ARG A 67 -6.67 3.18 -6.30
C ARG A 67 -6.38 2.14 -5.22
N TYR A 68 -7.08 2.22 -4.09
CA TYR A 68 -6.99 1.20 -3.04
C TYR A 68 -7.78 -0.06 -3.41
N ALA A 69 -8.96 0.09 -4.04
CA ALA A 69 -9.71 -1.05 -4.58
C ALA A 69 -8.88 -1.82 -5.61
N ASP A 70 -8.33 -1.13 -6.61
CA ASP A 70 -7.45 -1.69 -7.63
C ASP A 70 -6.16 -2.26 -6.99
N GLY A 71 -5.64 -1.60 -5.95
CA GLY A 71 -4.52 -2.04 -5.13
C GLY A 71 -4.73 -3.38 -4.45
N ALA A 72 -5.91 -3.59 -3.85
CA ALA A 72 -6.28 -4.84 -3.19
C ALA A 72 -6.54 -5.97 -4.20
N VAL A 73 -7.16 -5.65 -5.33
CA VAL A 73 -7.32 -6.63 -6.44
C VAL A 73 -5.96 -7.06 -6.98
N THR A 74 -5.05 -6.10 -7.20
CA THR A 74 -3.70 -6.39 -7.69
C THR A 74 -2.90 -7.23 -6.68
N LEU A 75 -3.10 -7.03 -5.37
CA LEU A 75 -2.49 -7.87 -4.34
C LEU A 75 -2.90 -9.34 -4.49
N VAL A 76 -4.21 -9.62 -4.60
CA VAL A 76 -4.72 -10.99 -4.75
C VAL A 76 -4.29 -11.62 -6.07
N MET A 77 -4.27 -10.83 -7.16
CA MET A 77 -3.70 -11.28 -8.43
C MET A 77 -2.24 -11.71 -8.27
N GLY A 78 -1.41 -10.93 -7.57
CA GLY A 78 -0.02 -11.28 -7.32
C GLY A 78 0.14 -12.58 -6.52
N VAL A 79 -0.77 -12.84 -5.58
CA VAL A 79 -0.84 -14.14 -4.86
C VAL A 79 -1.16 -15.26 -5.84
N TYR A 80 -2.16 -15.10 -6.71
CA TYR A 80 -2.51 -16.08 -7.74
C TYR A 80 -1.34 -16.38 -8.70
N GLU A 81 -0.66 -15.35 -9.19
CA GLU A 81 0.51 -15.49 -10.07
C GLU A 81 1.67 -16.21 -9.36
N SER A 82 1.87 -15.92 -8.08
CA SER A 82 2.87 -16.60 -7.26
C SER A 82 2.53 -18.09 -7.08
N CYS A 83 1.27 -18.42 -6.83
CA CYS A 83 0.82 -19.82 -6.71
C CYS A 83 1.05 -20.61 -8.00
N ARG A 84 0.74 -20.01 -9.16
CA ARG A 84 1.02 -20.62 -10.46
C ARG A 84 2.51 -20.86 -10.69
N SER A 85 3.34 -19.89 -10.32
CA SER A 85 4.79 -19.99 -10.47
C SER A 85 5.39 -21.05 -9.54
N LEU A 86 4.82 -21.23 -8.35
CA LEU A 86 5.29 -22.17 -7.33
C LEU A 86 4.62 -23.56 -7.40
N GLY A 87 3.66 -23.77 -8.29
CA GLY A 87 2.89 -25.03 -8.35
C GLY A 87 1.98 -25.28 -7.14
N VAL A 88 1.60 -24.23 -6.41
CA VAL A 88 0.72 -24.31 -5.24
C VAL A 88 -0.74 -24.16 -5.67
N ASP A 89 -1.64 -24.96 -5.10
CA ASP A 89 -3.08 -24.80 -5.34
C ASP A 89 -3.60 -23.50 -4.73
N PHE A 90 -4.01 -22.57 -5.60
CA PHE A 90 -4.60 -21.29 -5.21
C PHE A 90 -5.88 -21.44 -4.37
N ARG A 91 -6.63 -22.54 -4.54
CA ARG A 91 -7.85 -22.81 -3.76
C ARG A 91 -7.58 -23.18 -2.31
N GLY A 92 -6.33 -23.50 -1.96
CA GLY A 92 -5.88 -23.76 -0.58
C GLY A 92 -5.25 -22.53 0.10
N VAL A 93 -5.00 -21.44 -0.61
CA VAL A 93 -4.28 -20.26 -0.09
C VAL A 93 -5.13 -19.39 0.84
N GLU A 94 -4.58 -19.04 1.99
CA GLU A 94 -5.18 -18.11 2.95
C GLU A 94 -4.33 -16.83 3.09
N LEU A 95 -4.99 -15.72 3.42
CA LEU A 95 -4.29 -14.48 3.77
C LEU A 95 -3.97 -14.50 5.26
N GLY A 96 -2.70 -14.28 5.61
CA GLY A 96 -2.27 -14.20 7.00
C GLY A 96 -2.74 -12.93 7.71
N ASP A 97 -2.26 -12.75 8.94
CA ASP A 97 -2.61 -11.59 9.75
C ASP A 97 -1.70 -10.39 9.45
N TRP A 98 -2.14 -9.56 8.51
CA TRP A 98 -1.49 -8.31 8.15
C TRP A 98 -2.47 -7.15 8.18
N LEU A 99 -1.95 -5.93 8.34
CA LEU A 99 -2.69 -4.70 8.17
C LEU A 99 -1.86 -3.71 7.36
N MET A 100 -2.32 -3.41 6.15
CA MET A 100 -1.67 -2.48 5.24
C MET A 100 -2.68 -2.01 4.20
N PHE A 101 -2.35 -0.92 3.51
CA PHE A 101 -3.05 -0.50 2.32
C PHE A 101 -2.07 0.11 1.33
N GLN A 102 -2.37 -0.07 0.05
CA GLN A 102 -1.50 0.39 -1.04
C GLN A 102 -2.31 0.84 -2.24
N GLN A 103 -1.69 1.70 -3.03
CA GLN A 103 -2.15 2.01 -4.38
C GLN A 103 -1.43 1.10 -5.39
N SER A 104 -2.10 0.67 -6.47
CA SER A 104 -1.51 -0.20 -7.50
C SER A 104 -0.73 0.53 -8.61
N GLU A 105 -0.93 1.84 -8.77
CA GLU A 105 -0.36 2.62 -9.86
C GLU A 105 1.01 3.19 -9.49
N LEU A 106 1.98 3.02 -10.39
CA LEU A 106 3.26 3.72 -10.38
C LEU A 106 3.04 5.12 -11.00
N GLU A 107 2.90 6.15 -10.16
CA GLU A 107 2.62 7.52 -10.61
C GLU A 107 3.40 8.57 -9.78
N HIS A 108 3.58 9.77 -10.34
CA HIS A 108 4.16 10.91 -9.66
C HIS A 108 3.26 12.16 -9.81
N PRO A 109 2.89 12.85 -8.72
CA PRO A 109 2.98 12.35 -7.35
C PRO A 109 2.04 11.15 -7.16
N ASN A 110 2.38 10.24 -6.25
CA ASN A 110 1.42 9.23 -5.80
C ASN A 110 0.22 9.93 -5.17
N ARG A 111 -1.00 9.72 -5.71
CA ARG A 111 -2.16 10.54 -5.30
C ARG A 111 -2.68 10.20 -3.91
N ASN A 112 -2.54 8.95 -3.49
CA ASN A 112 -3.05 8.51 -2.19
C ASN A 112 -2.02 8.59 -1.07
N ILE A 113 -0.74 8.31 -1.33
CA ILE A 113 0.35 8.30 -0.35
C ILE A 113 1.43 9.23 -0.88
N THR A 114 1.20 10.53 -0.77
CA THR A 114 1.98 11.56 -1.44
C THR A 114 3.17 12.00 -0.59
N LEU A 115 4.39 11.72 -1.03
CA LEU A 115 5.61 12.38 -0.55
C LEU A 115 5.56 13.88 -0.86
N LYS A 116 5.86 14.70 0.15
CA LYS A 116 5.95 16.17 0.06
C LYS A 116 7.36 16.65 0.45
N PRO A 117 7.73 17.89 0.08
CA PRO A 117 8.93 18.54 0.62
C PRO A 117 8.96 18.48 2.14
N GLY A 118 10.14 18.30 2.73
CA GLY A 118 10.28 18.04 4.18
C GLY A 118 10.00 16.60 4.60
N TYR A 119 9.89 15.67 3.64
CA TYR A 119 9.73 14.23 3.82
C TYR A 119 8.49 13.80 4.61
N GLU A 120 7.45 14.63 4.60
CA GLU A 120 6.14 14.24 5.12
C GLU A 120 5.30 13.56 4.03
N PHE A 121 4.43 12.65 4.47
CA PHE A 121 3.51 11.94 3.61
C PHE A 121 2.10 12.35 3.89
N HIS A 122 1.43 12.83 2.85
CA HIS A 122 0.02 13.10 2.91
C HIS A 122 -0.73 11.87 2.43
N VAL A 123 -1.47 11.24 3.33
CA VAL A 123 -2.14 9.95 3.12
C VAL A 123 -3.64 10.17 3.04
N THR A 124 -4.25 9.79 1.93
CA THR A 124 -5.71 9.72 1.79
C THR A 124 -6.21 8.50 2.55
N THR A 125 -7.14 8.72 3.46
CA THR A 125 -7.72 7.70 4.33
C THR A 125 -9.19 7.49 3.99
N VAL A 126 -9.72 6.33 4.37
CA VAL A 126 -11.13 5.96 4.23
C VAL A 126 -11.63 5.51 5.58
N ARG A 127 -12.68 6.16 6.08
CA ARG A 127 -13.34 5.80 7.34
C ARG A 127 -14.40 4.73 7.10
N TYR A 128 -14.83 4.04 8.15
CA TYR A 128 -15.82 2.95 8.04
C TYR A 128 -17.18 3.38 7.46
N ASN A 129 -17.53 4.67 7.56
CA ASN A 129 -18.71 5.24 6.94
C ASN A 129 -18.53 5.59 5.44
N GLY A 130 -17.39 5.22 4.84
CA GLY A 130 -17.05 5.52 3.45
C GLY A 130 -16.54 6.94 3.21
N SER A 131 -16.56 7.83 4.21
CA SER A 131 -16.00 9.18 4.05
C SER A 131 -14.48 9.14 3.88
N THR A 132 -13.97 10.02 3.04
CA THR A 132 -12.53 10.17 2.82
C THR A 132 -11.95 11.23 3.75
N GLY A 133 -10.70 11.00 4.17
CA GLY A 133 -9.90 11.90 4.96
C GLY A 133 -8.53 12.11 4.34
N ARG A 134 -7.74 13.00 4.95
CA ARG A 134 -6.34 13.23 4.60
C ARG A 134 -5.58 13.42 5.90
N VAL A 135 -4.60 12.55 6.14
CA VAL A 135 -3.73 12.64 7.32
C VAL A 135 -2.29 12.92 6.89
N VAL A 136 -1.53 13.58 7.75
CA VAL A 136 -0.10 13.81 7.53
C VAL A 136 0.69 12.87 8.42
N VAL A 137 1.61 12.12 7.83
CA VAL A 137 2.50 11.20 8.51
C VAL A 137 3.94 11.69 8.33
N LYS A 138 4.68 11.78 9.43
CA LYS A 138 6.09 12.19 9.44
C LYS A 138 6.95 11.01 9.89
N PRO A 139 7.45 10.20 8.94
CA PRO A 139 8.32 9.10 9.29
C PRO A 139 9.71 9.57 9.70
N THR A 140 10.44 8.71 10.41
CA THR A 140 11.86 8.89 10.65
C THR A 140 12.63 8.59 9.36
N ILE A 141 13.38 9.56 8.88
CA ILE A 141 14.17 9.44 7.64
C ILE A 141 15.65 9.27 8.00
N PRO A 142 16.26 8.11 7.72
CA PRO A 142 17.71 7.97 7.74
C PRO A 142 18.35 8.97 6.76
N ARG A 143 19.47 9.59 7.15
CA ARG A 143 20.16 10.61 6.33
C ARG A 143 20.41 10.14 4.89
N SER A 144 20.83 8.89 4.73
CA SER A 144 21.09 8.28 3.42
C SER A 144 19.84 8.25 2.52
N TYR A 145 18.65 8.03 3.07
CA TYR A 145 17.41 8.03 2.29
C TYR A 145 16.88 9.43 1.99
N GLY A 146 17.30 10.47 2.72
CA GLY A 146 16.88 11.85 2.45
C GLY A 146 17.20 12.28 1.01
N GLU A 147 18.43 12.00 0.56
CA GLU A 147 18.87 12.35 -0.80
C GLU A 147 18.07 11.63 -1.88
N LEU A 148 17.79 10.34 -1.67
CA LEU A 148 16.95 9.58 -2.60
C LEU A 148 15.51 10.11 -2.64
N LEU A 149 14.96 10.54 -1.51
CA LEU A 149 13.63 11.16 -1.48
C LEU A 149 13.63 12.53 -2.17
N ASP A 150 14.71 13.30 -2.08
CA ASP A 150 14.86 14.54 -2.82
C ASP A 150 14.87 14.29 -4.33
N VAL A 151 15.62 13.29 -4.81
CA VAL A 151 15.60 12.87 -6.23
C VAL A 151 14.19 12.48 -6.67
N VAL A 152 13.47 11.70 -5.86
CA VAL A 152 12.08 11.32 -6.16
C VAL A 152 11.18 12.56 -6.33
N LEU A 153 11.42 13.61 -5.55
CA LEU A 153 10.68 14.87 -5.63
C LEU A 153 11.11 15.75 -6.82
N THR A 154 12.41 15.96 -7.02
CA THR A 154 12.97 16.87 -8.02
C THR A 154 12.85 16.32 -9.43
N GLU A 155 13.18 15.04 -9.63
CA GLU A 155 13.15 14.37 -10.93
C GLU A 155 11.78 13.73 -11.25
N ARG A 156 10.82 13.89 -10.34
CA ARG A 156 9.45 13.41 -10.50
C ARG A 156 9.37 11.90 -10.74
N ILE A 157 10.23 11.15 -10.05
CA ILE A 157 10.27 9.69 -10.15
C ILE A 157 8.93 9.12 -9.69
N LYS A 158 8.35 8.26 -10.53
CA LYS A 158 7.11 7.55 -10.20
C LYS A 158 7.41 6.45 -9.18
N TYR A 159 6.56 6.35 -8.16
CA TYR A 159 6.71 5.34 -7.12
C TYR A 159 5.35 4.77 -6.72
N MET A 160 5.40 3.56 -6.16
CA MET A 160 4.27 2.98 -5.46
C MET A 160 4.40 3.26 -3.97
N GLY A 161 3.33 3.76 -3.36
CA GLY A 161 3.22 3.98 -1.93
C GLY A 161 2.39 2.88 -1.27
N ARG A 162 2.83 2.45 -0.08
CA ARG A 162 2.09 1.56 0.81
C ARG A 162 2.27 2.02 2.25
N VAL A 163 1.20 1.92 3.04
CA VAL A 163 1.28 2.06 4.50
C VAL A 163 1.11 0.70 5.13
N VAL A 164 2.05 0.30 5.99
CA VAL A 164 2.02 -0.95 6.74
C VAL A 164 1.85 -0.63 8.22
N VAL A 165 0.84 -1.22 8.85
CA VAL A 165 0.65 -1.17 10.29
C VAL A 165 1.45 -2.32 10.90
N ARG A 166 2.38 -1.99 11.79
CA ARG A 166 3.23 -2.97 12.48
C ARG A 166 2.67 -3.34 13.83
N ASP A 167 2.14 -2.36 14.54
CA ASP A 167 1.54 -2.55 15.85
C ASP A 167 0.54 -1.43 16.13
N TYR A 168 -0.45 -1.70 16.98
CA TYR A 168 -1.41 -0.71 17.42
C TYR A 168 -2.08 -1.14 18.73
N GLY A 169 -2.59 -0.17 19.48
CA GLY A 169 -3.29 -0.46 20.72
C GLY A 169 -3.87 0.78 21.35
N VAL A 170 -4.39 0.61 22.57
CA VAL A 170 -4.94 1.72 23.36
C VAL A 170 -4.08 1.88 24.61
N ARG A 171 -3.62 3.11 24.86
CA ARG A 171 -2.89 3.48 26.08
C ARG A 171 -3.42 4.82 26.58
N GLY A 172 -3.83 4.88 27.84
CA GLY A 172 -4.39 6.11 28.44
C GLY A 172 -5.62 6.64 27.69
N SER A 173 -6.51 5.75 27.26
CA SER A 173 -7.70 6.07 26.43
C SER A 173 -7.40 6.68 25.06
N GLN A 174 -6.14 6.64 24.62
CA GLN A 174 -5.72 7.10 23.31
C GLN A 174 -5.25 5.92 22.46
N LEU A 175 -5.78 5.84 21.24
CA LEU A 175 -5.31 4.91 20.22
C LEU A 175 -3.90 5.32 19.78
N TRP A 176 -3.00 4.36 19.69
CA TRP A 176 -1.66 4.52 19.13
C TRP A 176 -1.43 3.50 18.03
N LEU A 177 -0.55 3.85 17.09
CA LEU A 177 -0.16 3.02 15.97
C LEU A 177 1.33 3.20 15.72
N HIS A 178 2.03 2.08 15.55
CA HIS A 178 3.37 2.00 14.98
C HIS A 178 3.26 1.45 13.55
N GLY A 179 3.83 2.15 12.59
CA GLY A 179 3.72 1.78 11.18
C GLY A 179 4.95 2.12 10.36
N GLU A 180 4.92 1.72 9.11
CA GLU A 180 5.94 2.02 8.11
C GLU A 180 5.27 2.55 6.84
N ILE A 181 5.87 3.59 6.26
CA ILE A 181 5.60 3.99 4.88
C ILE A 181 6.61 3.27 4.00
N HIS A 182 6.10 2.53 3.03
CA HIS A 182 6.88 1.85 2.02
C HIS A 182 6.82 2.64 0.72
N ILE A 183 7.98 2.96 0.16
CA ILE A 183 8.11 3.53 -1.18
C ILE A 183 8.87 2.54 -2.04
N THR A 184 8.26 2.11 -3.14
CA THR A 184 8.92 1.30 -4.15
C THR A 184 9.41 2.18 -5.30
N VAL A 185 10.73 2.26 -5.47
CA VAL A 185 11.42 3.04 -6.52
C VAL A 185 12.14 2.12 -7.51
N PRO A 186 12.37 2.56 -8.76
CA PRO A 186 13.23 1.84 -9.71
C PRO A 186 14.64 1.60 -9.14
N LEU A 187 15.18 0.40 -9.37
CA LEU A 187 16.46 -0.04 -8.78
C LEU A 187 17.67 0.70 -9.38
N ASP A 188 17.60 1.07 -10.65
CA ASP A 188 18.57 1.93 -11.33
C ASP A 188 18.70 3.30 -10.65
N ILE A 189 17.59 3.96 -10.37
CA ILE A 189 17.55 5.22 -9.61
C ILE A 189 18.14 5.02 -8.21
N TYR A 190 17.79 3.92 -7.53
CA TYR A 190 18.37 3.62 -6.22
C TYR A 190 19.90 3.52 -6.31
N TYR A 191 20.44 2.74 -7.23
CA TYR A 191 21.89 2.55 -7.34
C TYR A 191 22.61 3.83 -7.77
N GLU A 192 22.06 4.61 -8.71
CA GLU A 192 22.68 5.84 -9.17
C GLU A 192 22.92 6.83 -8.02
N HIS A 193 21.95 6.96 -7.11
CA HIS A 193 21.99 7.97 -6.06
C HIS A 193 22.45 7.43 -4.70
N MET A 194 22.39 6.13 -4.44
CA MET A 194 22.84 5.53 -3.17
C MET A 194 24.19 4.84 -3.25
N ALA A 195 24.62 4.35 -4.43
CA ALA A 195 25.92 3.67 -4.57
C ALA A 195 27.11 4.64 -4.54
N ARG A 196 26.88 5.94 -4.75
CA ARG A 196 27.91 6.98 -4.65
C ARG A 196 28.31 7.32 -3.20
N HIS A 197 27.63 6.76 -2.21
CA HIS A 197 27.83 7.04 -0.77
C HIS A 197 28.37 5.83 0.02
N ARG A 198 28.90 4.83 -0.69
CA ARG A 198 29.65 3.72 -0.07
C ARG A 198 31.14 4.01 0.00
#